data_AF-A0A661P9I1-F1
#
_entry.id   AF-A0A661P9I1-F1
#
_cell.length_a   1.000
_cell.length_b   1.000
_cell.length_c   1.000
_cell.angle_alpha   90.00
_cell.angle_beta   90.00
_cell.angle_gamma   90.00
#
_symmetry.space_group_name_H-M   'P 1'
#
loop_
_entity.id
_entity.type
_entity.pdbx_description
1 polymer ?
#
loop_
_entity_poly.entity_id
_entity_poly.type
_entity_poly.pdbx_seq_one_letter_code
_entity_poly.pdbx_strand_id
1 'polypeptide(L)'
;MVQRPGDLLEAHATGTVRASLIERNRDWGLGVTGAEATVETTLVRNTLPRDYDGGFGDGIALTTLWFGSNNTFPARLDLTGVQIETSARAGVGNFSGHVSLANSKVACNAIDLACELLEENLAWQFEDLGGNDCSCGDETTQCKVLTNGIAP
;
A
#
# COMPACT_ATOMS: atom_id res chain seq x y z
N MET A 1 40.69 -2.78 -1.82
CA MET A 1 39.52 -2.55 -0.96
C MET A 1 38.63 -3.77 -1.16
N VAL A 2 38.60 -4.69 -0.19
CA VAL A 2 37.88 -5.98 -0.32
C VAL A 2 36.48 -5.77 0.25
N GLN A 3 35.47 -5.83 -0.62
CA GLN A 3 34.06 -5.78 -0.26
C GLN A 3 33.69 -7.11 0.42
N ARG A 4 33.10 -7.08 1.61
CA ARG A 4 32.74 -8.31 2.33
C ARG A 4 31.45 -8.90 1.73
N PRO A 5 31.34 -10.23 1.61
CA PRO A 5 30.10 -10.89 1.22
C PRO A 5 29.09 -10.76 2.37
N GLY A 6 28.34 -9.67 2.36
CA GLY A 6 27.35 -9.30 3.38
C GLY A 6 26.68 -7.95 3.09
N ASP A 7 27.38 -7.03 2.45
CA ASP A 7 26.91 -5.65 2.25
C ASP A 7 25.94 -5.48 1.05
N LEU A 8 25.61 -6.55 0.31
CA LEU A 8 24.63 -6.51 -0.78
C LEU A 8 23.18 -6.72 -0.31
N LEU A 9 22.96 -6.99 0.98
CA LEU A 9 21.64 -7.15 1.61
C LEU A 9 21.15 -5.88 2.33
N GLU A 10 21.93 -4.79 2.38
CA GLU A 10 21.56 -3.56 3.12
C GLU A 10 20.98 -2.42 2.26
N ALA A 11 21.04 -2.53 0.92
CA ALA A 11 20.45 -1.51 0.06
C ALA A 11 18.95 -1.81 -0.13
N HIS A 12 18.12 -1.24 0.75
CA HIS A 12 16.68 -1.18 0.52
C HIS A 12 16.40 -0.21 -0.63
N ALA A 13 15.62 -0.63 -1.62
CA ALA A 13 15.13 0.29 -2.64
C ALA A 13 14.25 1.35 -1.97
N THR A 14 14.57 2.62 -2.17
CA THR A 14 13.78 3.73 -1.62
C THR A 14 13.22 4.60 -2.73
N GLY A 15 12.03 5.17 -2.50
CA GLY A 15 11.39 6.06 -3.45
C GLY A 15 10.49 7.09 -2.78
N THR A 16 10.32 8.24 -3.43
CA THR A 16 9.38 9.28 -2.98
C THR A 16 8.46 9.69 -4.12
N VAL A 17 7.16 9.69 -3.85
CA VAL A 17 6.14 10.24 -4.75
C VAL A 17 5.51 11.45 -4.04
N ARG A 18 5.53 12.62 -4.69
CA ARG A 18 5.03 13.85 -4.07
C ARG A 18 4.22 14.66 -5.06
N ALA A 19 3.16 15.31 -4.56
CA ALA A 19 2.38 16.31 -5.30
C ALA A 19 1.94 15.81 -6.69
N SER A 20 1.50 14.54 -6.74
CA SER A 20 1.19 13.85 -8.00
C SER A 20 -0.30 13.52 -8.09
N LEU A 21 -0.78 13.34 -9.32
CA LEU A 21 -2.08 12.74 -9.62
C LEU A 21 -1.85 11.39 -10.30
N ILE A 22 -2.35 10.33 -9.70
CA ILE A 22 -2.31 8.96 -10.21
C ILE A 22 -3.76 8.54 -10.42
N GLU A 23 -4.23 8.49 -11.65
CA GLU A 23 -5.64 8.20 -11.92
C GLU A 23 -5.88 7.23 -13.07
N ARG A 24 -7.00 6.51 -12.98
CA ARG A 24 -7.47 5.59 -14.05
C ARG A 24 -6.44 4.52 -14.42
N ASN A 25 -5.64 4.13 -13.45
CA ASN A 25 -4.77 2.97 -13.57
C ASN A 25 -5.58 1.70 -13.40
N ARG A 26 -4.96 0.57 -13.71
CA ARG A 26 -5.52 -0.75 -13.50
C ARG A 26 -4.61 -1.52 -12.59
N ASP A 27 -5.17 -2.48 -11.86
CA ASP A 27 -4.46 -3.33 -10.94
C ASP A 27 -4.11 -2.59 -9.64
N TRP A 28 -3.00 -1.85 -9.64
CA TRP A 28 -2.60 -0.94 -8.58
C TRP A 28 -2.37 0.45 -9.15
N GLY A 29 -2.79 1.50 -8.45
CA GLY A 29 -2.45 2.88 -8.81
C GLY A 29 -0.97 3.17 -8.58
N LEU A 30 -0.47 2.83 -7.39
CA LEU A 30 0.95 2.85 -7.05
C LEU A 30 1.32 1.54 -6.33
N GLY A 31 2.30 0.82 -6.85
CA GLY A 31 2.82 -0.42 -6.27
C GLY A 31 4.17 -0.22 -5.58
N VAL A 32 4.34 -0.79 -4.39
CA VAL A 32 5.59 -0.80 -3.62
C VAL A 32 5.96 -2.23 -3.26
N THR A 33 6.97 -2.79 -3.93
CA THR A 33 7.33 -4.21 -3.79
C THR A 33 8.74 -4.35 -3.21
N GLY A 34 8.85 -4.90 -2.00
CA GLY A 34 10.14 -5.12 -1.33
C GLY A 34 10.99 -3.85 -1.17
N ALA A 35 10.34 -2.72 -0.93
CA ALA A 35 10.94 -1.39 -0.94
C ALA A 35 10.34 -0.50 0.15
N GLU A 36 11.02 0.61 0.47
CA GLU A 36 10.49 1.67 1.31
C GLU A 36 10.04 2.84 0.43
N ALA A 37 8.82 3.32 0.63
CA ALA A 37 8.29 4.43 -0.13
C ALA A 37 7.67 5.48 0.79
N THR A 38 7.91 6.75 0.46
CA THR A 38 7.21 7.89 1.06
C THR A 38 6.29 8.50 0.02
N VAL A 39 5.01 8.70 0.37
CA VAL A 39 4.03 9.34 -0.51
C VAL A 39 3.43 10.55 0.19
N GLU A 40 3.60 11.72 -0.43
CA GLU A 40 3.21 13.01 0.14
C GLU A 40 2.25 13.75 -0.78
N THR A 41 1.15 14.28 -0.23
CA THR A 41 0.28 15.24 -0.96
C THR A 41 -0.13 14.75 -2.36
N THR A 42 -0.43 13.46 -2.48
CA THR A 42 -0.70 12.79 -3.76
C THR A 42 -2.15 12.33 -3.79
N LEU A 43 -2.81 12.55 -4.93
CA LEU A 43 -4.16 12.07 -5.20
C LEU A 43 -4.09 10.79 -6.04
N VAL A 44 -4.64 9.70 -5.51
CA VAL A 44 -4.85 8.46 -6.24
C VAL A 44 -6.35 8.22 -6.40
N ARG A 45 -6.83 8.04 -7.64
CA ARG A 45 -8.26 7.82 -7.85
C ARG A 45 -8.63 6.97 -9.04
N ASN A 46 -9.82 6.38 -8.98
CA ASN A 46 -10.40 5.59 -10.07
C ASN A 46 -9.49 4.43 -10.51
N THR A 47 -8.83 3.74 -9.58
CA THR A 47 -8.08 2.52 -9.93
C THR A 47 -9.04 1.39 -10.25
N LEU A 48 -8.86 0.77 -11.41
CA LEU A 48 -9.73 -0.26 -11.96
C LEU A 48 -9.22 -1.68 -11.67
N PRO A 49 -10.09 -2.70 -11.62
CA PRO A 49 -9.65 -4.09 -11.47
C PRO A 49 -8.86 -4.59 -12.69
N ARG A 50 -8.01 -5.61 -12.52
CA ARG A 50 -7.27 -6.27 -13.61
C ARG A 50 -8.20 -6.81 -14.70
N ASP A 51 -7.75 -6.72 -15.95
CA ASP A 51 -8.59 -7.08 -17.11
C ASP A 51 -8.82 -8.59 -17.23
N TYR A 52 -7.85 -9.40 -16.81
CA TYR A 52 -7.87 -10.83 -17.08
C TYR A 52 -8.64 -11.67 -16.05
N ASP A 53 -8.82 -11.17 -14.83
CA ASP A 53 -9.52 -11.88 -13.75
C ASP A 53 -10.43 -10.98 -12.90
N GLY A 54 -10.45 -9.67 -13.13
CA GLY A 54 -11.23 -8.72 -12.33
C GLY A 54 -10.71 -8.52 -10.91
N GLY A 55 -9.50 -8.98 -10.59
CA GLY A 55 -8.88 -8.85 -9.27
C GLY A 55 -8.23 -7.49 -9.01
N PHE A 56 -7.90 -7.23 -7.74
CA PHE A 56 -7.33 -5.96 -7.24
C PHE A 56 -8.13 -4.72 -7.70
N GLY A 57 -7.45 -3.67 -8.14
CA GLY A 57 -8.00 -2.32 -8.26
C GLY A 57 -7.73 -1.48 -7.01
N ASP A 58 -6.52 -1.57 -6.47
CA ASP A 58 -6.12 -0.87 -5.25
C ASP A 58 -5.53 0.50 -5.58
N GLY A 59 -5.85 1.52 -4.80
CA GLY A 59 -5.26 2.85 -4.94
C GLY A 59 -3.74 2.78 -4.80
N ILE A 60 -3.26 2.46 -3.60
CA ILE A 60 -1.85 2.17 -3.33
C ILE A 60 -1.75 0.77 -2.73
N ALA A 61 -0.85 -0.04 -3.25
CA ALA A 61 -0.58 -1.35 -2.69
C ALA A 61 0.91 -1.51 -2.39
N LEU A 62 1.22 -2.19 -1.29
CA LEU A 62 2.56 -2.63 -0.95
C LEU A 62 2.58 -4.13 -0.70
N THR A 63 3.69 -4.76 -1.08
CA THR A 63 3.91 -6.18 -0.84
C THR A 63 5.34 -6.41 -0.41
N THR A 64 5.53 -7.15 0.69
CA THR A 64 6.84 -7.75 0.97
C THR A 64 7.19 -8.65 -0.21
N LEU A 65 8.42 -8.52 -0.72
CA LEU A 65 8.90 -9.35 -1.81
C LEU A 65 9.58 -10.57 -1.22
N TRP A 66 9.15 -11.75 -1.67
CA TRP A 66 9.81 -13.00 -1.36
C TRP A 66 10.48 -13.54 -2.63
N PHE A 67 11.80 -13.72 -2.61
CA PHE A 67 12.54 -14.19 -3.78
C PHE A 67 13.61 -15.21 -3.38
N GLY A 68 13.40 -16.47 -3.77
CA GLY A 68 14.23 -17.58 -3.32
C GLY A 68 13.98 -17.92 -1.85
N SER A 69 14.18 -19.18 -1.49
CA SER A 69 13.59 -19.79 -0.28
C SER A 69 13.94 -19.13 1.06
N ASN A 70 14.91 -18.20 1.13
CA ASN A 70 15.37 -17.59 2.38
C ASN A 70 15.47 -16.06 2.37
N ASN A 71 15.11 -15.36 1.28
CA ASN A 71 15.25 -13.90 1.22
C ASN A 71 13.87 -13.23 1.16
N THR A 72 13.55 -12.50 2.22
CA THR A 72 12.41 -11.59 2.29
C THR A 72 12.91 -10.15 2.24
N PHE A 73 12.29 -9.35 1.39
CA PHE A 73 12.54 -7.91 1.30
C PHE A 73 11.28 -7.22 1.84
N PRO A 74 11.34 -6.64 3.04
CA PRO A 74 10.17 -6.00 3.63
C PRO A 74 9.74 -4.79 2.80
N ALA A 75 8.43 -4.54 2.78
CA ALA A 75 7.89 -3.30 2.21
C ALA A 75 7.40 -2.36 3.32
N ARG A 76 7.76 -1.08 3.20
CA ARG A 76 7.30 -0.01 4.06
C ARG A 76 6.70 1.12 3.23
N LEU A 77 5.58 1.67 3.69
CA LEU A 77 4.90 2.76 3.03
C LEU A 77 4.51 3.82 4.07
N ASP A 78 5.13 4.99 3.98
CA ASP A 78 4.78 6.15 4.80
C ASP A 78 3.90 7.11 3.97
N LEU A 79 2.67 7.32 4.40
CA LEU A 79 1.66 8.12 3.70
C LEU A 79 1.33 9.38 4.51
N THR A 80 1.50 10.56 3.91
CA THR A 80 1.14 11.83 4.56
C THR A 80 0.42 12.78 3.62
N GLY A 81 -0.74 13.29 4.05
CA GLY A 81 -1.51 14.25 3.24
C GLY A 81 -2.05 13.65 1.94
N VAL A 82 -2.16 12.33 1.83
CA VAL A 82 -2.63 11.68 0.60
C VAL A 82 -4.15 11.67 0.52
N GLN A 83 -4.67 11.63 -0.70
CA GLN A 83 -6.09 11.42 -0.96
C GLN A 83 -6.21 10.19 -1.85
N ILE A 84 -6.93 9.16 -1.38
CA ILE A 84 -7.15 7.93 -2.12
C ILE A 84 -8.64 7.67 -2.17
N GLU A 85 -9.21 7.74 -3.36
CA GLU A 85 -10.65 7.64 -3.55
C GLU A 85 -11.03 6.76 -4.74
N THR A 86 -12.25 6.24 -4.71
CA THR A 86 -12.88 5.54 -5.84
C THR A 86 -12.03 4.40 -6.43
N SER A 87 -11.22 3.75 -5.60
CA SER A 87 -10.49 2.53 -5.98
C SER A 87 -11.45 1.33 -5.92
N ALA A 88 -11.39 0.47 -6.94
CA ALA A 88 -12.37 -0.59 -7.11
C ALA A 88 -12.35 -1.65 -6.00
N ARG A 89 -11.19 -1.88 -5.37
CA ARG A 89 -11.05 -2.77 -4.21
C ARG A 89 -10.64 -2.01 -2.96
N ALA A 90 -9.35 -1.75 -2.76
CA ALA A 90 -8.85 -1.08 -1.57
C ALA A 90 -8.36 0.34 -1.87
N GLY A 91 -8.49 1.26 -0.91
CA GLY A 91 -7.71 2.50 -0.94
C GLY A 91 -6.23 2.18 -0.75
N VAL A 92 -5.91 1.52 0.36
CA VAL A 92 -4.57 0.99 0.65
C VAL A 92 -4.62 -0.53 0.82
N GLY A 93 -3.90 -1.27 -0.04
CA GLY A 93 -3.72 -2.72 0.07
C GLY A 93 -2.36 -3.08 0.68
N ASN A 94 -2.34 -3.63 1.89
CA ASN A 94 -1.13 -4.06 2.58
C ASN A 94 -0.97 -5.57 2.57
N PHE A 95 -0.04 -6.08 1.76
CA PHE A 95 0.28 -7.49 1.65
C PHE A 95 1.57 -7.78 2.43
N SER A 96 1.43 -8.12 3.71
CA SER A 96 2.55 -8.43 4.62
C SER A 96 3.64 -7.34 4.74
N GLY A 97 3.26 -6.06 4.79
CA GLY A 97 4.17 -4.91 4.95
C GLY A 97 3.78 -3.97 6.10
N HIS A 98 4.51 -2.85 6.21
CA HIS A 98 4.24 -1.80 7.20
C HIS A 98 3.70 -0.55 6.51
N VAL A 99 2.53 -0.07 6.92
CA VAL A 99 1.97 1.21 6.49
C VAL A 99 1.82 2.15 7.67
N SER A 100 2.34 3.37 7.55
CA SER A 100 2.03 4.47 8.47
C SER A 100 1.22 5.53 7.74
N LEU A 101 0.14 6.02 8.34
CA LEU A 101 -0.80 6.96 7.71
C LEU A 101 -0.96 8.21 8.60
N ALA A 102 -0.77 9.41 8.02
CA ALA A 102 -0.97 10.67 8.73
C ALA A 102 -1.74 11.70 7.87
N ASN A 103 -2.66 12.44 8.47
CA ASN A 103 -3.33 13.59 7.84
C ASN A 103 -3.92 13.29 6.45
N SER A 104 -4.42 12.08 6.21
CA SER A 104 -4.76 11.58 4.88
C SER A 104 -6.25 11.22 4.76
N LYS A 105 -6.79 11.31 3.55
CA LYS A 105 -8.14 10.84 3.24
C LYS A 105 -8.07 9.56 2.42
N VAL A 106 -8.60 8.46 2.95
CA VAL A 106 -8.71 7.18 2.25
C VAL A 106 -10.16 6.78 2.30
N ALA A 107 -10.95 7.19 1.32
CA ALA A 107 -12.40 7.18 1.44
C ALA A 107 -13.10 6.83 0.12
N CYS A 108 -14.34 6.36 0.22
CA CYS A 108 -15.15 5.98 -0.95
C CYS A 108 -14.49 4.90 -1.82
N ASN A 109 -13.68 4.04 -1.20
CA ASN A 109 -13.20 2.80 -1.79
C ASN A 109 -14.13 1.66 -1.34
N ALA A 110 -14.10 0.50 -2.01
CA ALA A 110 -14.89 -0.64 -1.52
C ALA A 110 -14.41 -1.09 -0.12
N ILE A 111 -13.10 -0.97 0.12
CA ILE A 111 -12.42 -1.12 1.42
C ILE A 111 -11.42 0.03 1.52
N ASP A 112 -11.39 0.78 2.61
CA ASP A 112 -10.40 1.88 2.70
C ASP A 112 -9.00 1.33 3.01
N LEU A 113 -8.87 0.49 4.04
CA LEU A 113 -7.61 -0.16 4.40
C LEU A 113 -7.77 -1.68 4.36
N ALA A 114 -7.04 -2.34 3.48
CA ALA A 114 -7.03 -3.80 3.35
C ALA A 114 -5.70 -4.38 3.85
N CYS A 115 -5.75 -5.48 4.60
CA CYS A 115 -4.59 -6.25 4.99
C CYS A 115 -4.71 -7.71 4.54
N GLU A 116 -3.60 -8.25 4.06
CA GLU A 116 -3.48 -9.63 3.61
C GLU A 116 -2.13 -10.21 4.05
N LEU A 117 -2.11 -11.51 4.33
CA LEU A 117 -0.88 -12.24 4.60
C LEU A 117 -0.44 -12.97 3.34
N LEU A 118 0.82 -12.78 2.95
CA LEU A 118 1.45 -13.53 1.86
C LEU A 118 1.87 -14.93 2.29
N GLU A 119 2.37 -15.05 3.51
CA GLU A 119 2.87 -16.28 4.13
C GLU A 119 2.53 -16.24 5.62
N GLU A 120 2.35 -17.41 6.24
CA GLU A 120 1.95 -17.53 7.67
C GLU A 120 2.95 -16.89 8.64
N ASN A 121 4.23 -16.79 8.26
CA ASN A 121 5.30 -16.25 9.08
C ASN A 121 5.55 -14.75 8.88
N LEU A 122 4.85 -14.11 7.94
CA LEU A 122 4.95 -12.68 7.70
C LEU A 122 3.90 -11.93 8.53
N ALA A 123 4.13 -10.63 8.72
CA ALA A 123 3.21 -9.77 9.45
C ALA A 123 2.87 -8.55 8.60
N TRP A 124 1.72 -7.96 8.88
CA TRP A 124 1.35 -6.64 8.39
C TRP A 124 1.14 -5.69 9.57
N GLN A 125 1.35 -4.40 9.34
CA GLN A 125 1.07 -3.35 10.30
C GLN A 125 0.41 -2.16 9.60
N PHE A 126 -0.61 -1.60 10.24
CA PHE A 126 -1.11 -0.25 9.97
C PHE A 126 -0.91 0.58 11.23
N GLU A 127 -0.15 1.66 11.09
CA GLU A 127 0.08 2.65 12.13
C GLU A 127 -0.71 3.94 11.79
N ASP A 128 -1.74 4.22 12.58
CA ASP A 128 -2.49 5.47 12.49
C ASP A 128 -1.77 6.57 13.28
N LEU A 129 -1.15 7.51 12.57
CA LEU A 129 -0.45 8.65 13.14
C LEU A 129 -1.37 9.87 13.36
N GLY A 130 -2.68 9.71 13.11
CA GLY A 130 -3.70 10.72 13.37
C GLY A 130 -4.03 11.62 12.17
N GLY A 131 -5.19 12.28 12.25
CA GLY A 131 -5.69 13.18 11.21
C GLY A 131 -6.23 12.48 9.95
N ASN A 132 -6.46 11.17 10.03
CA ASN A 132 -6.94 10.39 8.90
C ASN A 132 -8.47 10.35 8.82
N ASP A 133 -9.00 10.37 7.60
CA ASP A 133 -10.43 10.35 7.31
C ASP A 133 -10.77 9.25 6.30
N CYS A 134 -11.68 8.34 6.70
CA CYS A 134 -12.22 7.28 5.85
C CYS A 134 -13.74 7.42 5.64
N SER A 135 -14.25 8.65 5.79
CA SER A 135 -15.67 8.97 5.62
C SER A 135 -16.03 9.17 4.15
N CYS A 136 -17.13 8.54 3.70
CA CYS A 136 -17.64 8.69 2.34
C CYS A 136 -19.01 9.39 2.32
N GLY A 137 -19.10 10.52 1.61
CA GLY A 137 -20.31 11.34 1.61
C GLY A 137 -20.65 11.83 3.02
N ASP A 138 -21.90 11.63 3.45
CA ASP A 138 -22.37 11.99 4.79
C ASP A 138 -22.05 10.90 5.85
N GLU A 139 -21.48 9.77 5.45
CA GLU A 139 -21.12 8.68 6.35
C GLU A 139 -19.78 8.97 7.03
N THR A 140 -19.81 9.28 8.33
CA THR A 140 -18.58 9.37 9.14
C THR A 140 -18.13 7.98 9.58
N THR A 141 -16.97 7.55 9.09
CA THR A 141 -16.41 6.23 9.39
C THR A 141 -14.94 6.35 9.80
N GLN A 142 -14.59 5.69 10.90
CA GLN A 142 -13.19 5.49 11.28
C GLN A 142 -12.53 4.55 10.28
N CYS A 143 -11.26 4.79 9.99
CA CYS A 143 -10.47 3.91 9.15
C CYS A 143 -10.37 2.50 9.76
N LYS A 144 -11.11 1.56 9.19
CA LYS A 144 -11.10 0.14 9.59
C LYS A 144 -10.20 -0.64 8.66
N VAL A 145 -9.31 -1.44 9.26
CA VAL A 145 -8.51 -2.42 8.53
C VAL A 145 -9.35 -3.69 8.37
N LEU A 146 -9.56 -4.11 7.11
CA LEU A 146 -10.32 -5.30 6.75
C LEU A 146 -9.44 -6.29 5.97
N THR A 147 -9.85 -7.55 5.91
CA THR A 147 -9.20 -8.60 5.10
C THR A 147 -10.23 -9.27 4.20
N ASN A 148 -9.78 -9.71 3.03
CA ASN A 148 -10.59 -10.45 2.06
C ASN A 148 -9.99 -11.83 1.75
N GLY A 149 -8.85 -12.19 2.34
CA GLY A 149 -8.21 -13.49 2.17
C GLY A 149 -7.64 -13.70 0.78
N ILE A 150 -7.01 -12.66 0.22
CA ILE A 150 -6.47 -12.69 -1.15
C ILE A 150 -4.96 -12.48 -1.16
N ALA A 151 -4.26 -13.10 -2.12
CA ALA A 151 -2.84 -12.89 -2.38
C ALA A 151 -2.65 -12.08 -3.67
N PRO A 152 -1.59 -11.22 -3.78
CA PRO A 152 -1.25 -10.43 -4.95
C PRO A 152 -0.82 -11.27 -6.16
#